data_AF-A0A7J4DTX2-F1
#
_entry.id   AF-A0A7J4DTX2-F1
#
_cell.length_a   1.000
_cell.length_b   1.000
_cell.length_c   1.000
_cell.angle_alpha   90.00
_cell.angle_beta   90.00
_cell.angle_gamma   90.00
#
_symmetry.space_group_name_H-M   'P 1'
#
loop_
_entity.id
_entity.type
_entity.pdbx_description
1 polymer ?
#
loop_
_entity_poly.entity_id
_entity_poly.type
_entity_poly.pdbx_seq_one_letter_code
_entity_poly.pdbx_strand_id
1 'polypeptide(L)'
;MVTKFNLYAGFIIALIVVAALAYFAGSSMAPTKTITVTETITGAPATKTITVTITQTAGAKTPAKTATPPKPAKGPTKVIEVSNAVVVVAPKDAELPKVEAKGKKLVIVRYEVDLAKTKPIGESHAFVDINPAFYRDICADALIVAARKTADPTIREALYEAIYKISNDEAPILWLGQYKLVRVYWSWLHGRYYHPTLAERYDLLWEDSNAPKVPIGVRDYVNDHRTYVMVTIGWPDTFDPAADYETFGWAIWHNIGDTLVTYWKDETREVVPDLAVAWVYDKDATTWYFVIRGGVKAYDPWHDKTYDISAIDVLFSIWRIARLKLDPSWMITEFVDVNASKVLSEEEFEKILASGELVAEYKGKKVHPKSLDELLKLFGEYKAYNSRYFYIPAAGNGTPQVKSL
;
A
#
# COMPACT_ATOMS: atom_id res chain seq x y z
N MET A 1 47.75 -18.80 -19.14
CA MET A 1 46.28 -18.96 -19.19
C MET A 1 45.52 -17.85 -18.44
N VAL A 2 46.06 -17.32 -17.33
CA VAL A 2 45.44 -16.25 -16.52
C VAL A 2 45.43 -14.87 -17.20
N THR A 3 46.40 -14.56 -18.05
CA THR A 3 46.50 -13.25 -18.74
C THR A 3 45.54 -13.07 -19.92
N LYS A 4 45.10 -14.15 -20.57
CA LYS A 4 44.08 -14.07 -21.63
C LYS A 4 42.68 -13.90 -21.05
N PHE A 5 42.40 -14.44 -19.87
CA PHE A 5 41.10 -14.35 -19.22
C PHE A 5 40.75 -12.90 -18.78
N ASN A 6 41.73 -12.15 -18.28
CA ASN A 6 41.54 -10.75 -17.89
C ASN A 6 41.34 -9.82 -19.09
N LEU A 7 41.91 -10.14 -20.26
CA LEU A 7 41.71 -9.36 -21.48
C LEU A 7 40.29 -9.57 -22.05
N TYR A 8 39.77 -10.79 -21.99
CA TYR A 8 38.38 -11.10 -22.38
C TYR A 8 37.36 -10.53 -21.39
N ALA A 9 37.63 -10.58 -20.08
CA ALA A 9 36.78 -9.96 -19.06
C ALA A 9 36.74 -8.43 -19.20
N GLY A 10 37.87 -7.79 -19.48
CA GLY A 10 37.94 -6.35 -19.76
C GLY A 10 37.18 -5.94 -21.02
N PHE A 11 37.23 -6.76 -22.08
CA PHE A 11 36.50 -6.51 -23.33
C PHE A 11 34.98 -6.69 -23.18
N ILE A 12 34.55 -7.67 -22.37
CA ILE A 12 33.12 -7.91 -22.07
C ILE A 12 32.57 -6.80 -21.18
N ILE A 13 33.32 -6.32 -20.18
CA ILE A 13 32.91 -5.20 -19.32
C ILE A 13 32.85 -3.89 -20.14
N ALA A 14 33.81 -3.64 -21.04
CA ALA A 14 33.76 -2.48 -21.92
C ALA A 14 32.57 -2.54 -22.90
N LEU A 15 32.24 -3.71 -23.44
CA LEU A 15 31.04 -3.90 -24.28
C LEU A 15 29.73 -3.71 -23.49
N ILE A 16 29.67 -4.14 -22.22
CA ILE A 16 28.51 -3.91 -21.35
C ILE A 16 28.37 -2.43 -21.01
N VAL A 17 29.47 -1.71 -20.76
CA VAL A 17 29.44 -0.26 -20.48
C VAL A 17 29.08 0.54 -21.73
N VAL A 18 29.57 0.17 -22.91
CA VAL A 18 29.19 0.82 -24.18
C VAL A 18 27.75 0.48 -24.58
N ALA A 19 27.28 -0.75 -24.34
CA ALA A 19 25.88 -1.13 -24.53
C ALA A 19 24.95 -0.44 -23.53
N ALA A 20 25.38 -0.26 -22.26
CA ALA A 20 24.65 0.50 -21.26
C ALA A 20 24.60 1.99 -21.61
N LEU A 21 25.72 2.59 -22.04
CA LEU A 21 25.76 4.00 -22.46
C LEU A 21 24.96 4.24 -23.76
N ALA A 22 24.94 3.29 -24.70
CA ALA A 22 24.06 3.35 -25.87
C ALA A 22 22.57 3.14 -25.51
N TYR A 23 22.28 2.33 -24.49
CA TYR A 23 20.94 2.18 -23.91
C TYR A 23 20.47 3.45 -23.20
N PHE A 24 21.35 4.14 -22.46
CA PHE A 24 21.05 5.41 -21.78
C PHE A 24 21.05 6.63 -22.71
N ALA A 25 21.81 6.61 -23.81
CA ALA A 25 21.76 7.65 -24.85
C ALA A 25 20.55 7.50 -25.79
N GLY A 26 19.99 6.28 -25.90
CA GLY A 26 18.77 5.98 -26.64
C GLY A 26 17.48 6.01 -25.82
N SER A 27 17.57 6.06 -24.48
CA SER A 27 16.41 6.26 -23.61
C SER A 27 15.99 7.73 -23.63
N SER A 28 15.09 8.09 -24.56
CA SER A 28 14.29 9.30 -24.41
C SER A 28 13.71 9.30 -22.99
N MET A 29 14.00 10.35 -22.21
CA MET A 29 13.39 10.58 -20.89
C MET A 29 11.90 10.22 -20.96
N ALA A 30 11.48 9.23 -20.17
CA ALA A 30 10.07 8.92 -20.03
C ALA A 30 9.33 10.18 -19.55
N PRO A 31 8.15 10.52 -20.10
CA PRO A 31 7.45 11.73 -19.71
C PRO A 31 7.15 11.69 -18.21
N THR A 32 7.63 12.72 -17.49
CA THR A 32 7.36 12.92 -16.07
C THR A 32 5.85 13.08 -15.86
N LYS A 33 5.28 12.28 -14.95
CA LYS A 33 3.89 12.44 -14.51
C LYS A 33 3.88 13.38 -13.32
N THR A 34 3.36 14.59 -13.51
CA THR A 34 3.20 15.55 -12.42
C THR A 34 1.79 15.44 -11.86
N ILE A 35 1.67 15.02 -10.61
CA ILE A 35 0.44 15.19 -9.84
C ILE A 35 0.51 16.58 -9.20
N THR A 36 -0.61 17.26 -9.04
CA THR A 36 -0.66 18.52 -8.30
C THR A 36 -1.88 18.48 -7.41
N VAL A 37 -1.65 18.21 -6.12
CA VAL A 37 -2.63 18.50 -5.07
C VAL A 37 -2.47 19.97 -4.73
N THR A 38 -3.42 20.81 -5.13
CA THR A 38 -3.45 22.21 -4.72
C THR A 38 -4.49 22.36 -3.62
N GLU A 39 -4.02 22.63 -2.40
CA GLU A 39 -4.88 23.15 -1.34
C GLU A 39 -5.06 24.64 -1.61
N THR A 40 -6.29 25.07 -1.92
CA THR A 40 -6.59 26.49 -2.12
C THR A 40 -7.67 26.91 -1.13
N ILE A 41 -7.30 27.83 -0.24
CA ILE A 41 -8.22 28.48 0.69
C ILE A 41 -8.78 29.71 -0.02
N THR A 42 -10.06 29.71 -0.37
CA THR A 42 -10.73 30.89 -0.94
C THR A 42 -11.99 31.23 -0.16
N GLY A 43 -12.00 32.46 0.39
CA GLY A 43 -13.19 33.18 0.84
C GLY A 43 -13.82 32.74 2.18
N ALA A 44 -14.12 33.72 3.02
CA ALA A 44 -15.00 33.54 4.18
C ALA A 44 -16.48 33.53 3.74
N PRO A 45 -17.36 32.72 4.38
CA PRO A 45 -17.09 31.87 5.53
C PRO A 45 -16.65 30.45 5.11
N ALA A 46 -15.44 30.09 5.55
CA ALA A 46 -14.80 28.78 5.63
C ALA A 46 -15.36 27.65 4.75
N THR A 47 -15.02 27.64 3.45
CA THR A 47 -15.03 26.41 2.64
C THR A 47 -13.59 26.03 2.31
N LYS A 48 -13.09 24.93 2.89
CA LYS A 48 -11.81 24.32 2.48
C LYS A 48 -12.08 23.47 1.24
N THR A 49 -11.54 23.91 0.09
CA THR A 49 -11.65 23.20 -1.19
C THR A 49 -10.33 22.46 -1.44
N ILE A 50 -10.41 21.12 -1.51
CA ILE A 50 -9.27 20.29 -1.88
C ILE A 50 -9.49 19.84 -3.33
N THR A 51 -8.63 20.31 -4.23
CA THR A 51 -8.70 19.94 -5.65
C THR A 51 -7.65 18.88 -5.96
N VAL A 52 -8.09 17.68 -6.32
CA VAL A 52 -7.20 16.64 -6.85
C VAL A 52 -7.33 16.63 -8.37
N THR A 53 -6.30 17.15 -9.07
CA THR A 53 -6.26 17.16 -10.55
C THR A 53 -5.35 16.05 -11.04
N ILE A 54 -5.87 15.17 -11.89
CA ILE A 54 -5.10 14.11 -12.56
C ILE A 54 -4.96 14.52 -14.03
N THR A 55 -3.73 14.76 -14.50
CA THR A 55 -3.43 15.03 -15.91
C THR A 55 -2.39 14.06 -16.45
N GLN A 56 -2.71 13.42 -17.58
CA GLN A 56 -1.78 12.62 -18.37
C GLN A 56 -1.37 13.41 -19.62
N THR A 57 -0.07 13.57 -19.87
CA THR A 57 0.45 14.11 -21.13
C THR A 57 1.20 12.99 -21.85
N ALA A 58 0.72 12.59 -23.02
CA ALA A 58 1.42 11.63 -23.87
C ALA A 58 2.56 12.33 -24.63
N GLY A 59 3.75 11.74 -24.61
CA GLY A 59 4.87 12.18 -25.45
C GLY A 59 4.53 12.03 -26.93
N ALA A 60 4.78 13.06 -27.71
CA ALA A 60 4.48 13.10 -29.13
C ALA A 60 5.23 11.99 -29.90
N LYS A 61 4.50 11.17 -30.65
CA LYS A 61 5.02 10.44 -31.81
C LYS A 61 4.31 10.93 -33.07
N THR A 62 5.11 11.08 -34.13
CA THR A 62 4.79 11.57 -35.47
C THR A 62 3.49 10.96 -36.05
N PRO A 63 2.65 11.75 -36.76
CA PRO A 63 1.27 11.37 -37.03
C PRO A 63 1.15 10.36 -38.17
N ALA A 64 0.50 9.23 -37.91
CA ALA A 64 -0.19 8.47 -38.94
C ALA A 64 -1.54 9.17 -39.21
N LYS A 65 -1.85 9.46 -40.48
CA LYS A 65 -3.16 9.97 -40.89
C LYS A 65 -4.21 8.90 -40.59
N THR A 66 -4.98 9.11 -39.53
CA THR A 66 -6.21 8.36 -39.27
C THR A 66 -7.21 9.33 -38.66
N ALA A 67 -8.46 9.21 -39.09
CA ALA A 67 -9.55 10.12 -38.78
C ALA A 67 -9.60 10.48 -37.28
N THR A 68 -9.87 11.75 -36.99
CA THR A 68 -10.06 12.26 -35.63
C THR A 68 -11.01 11.35 -34.87
N PRO A 69 -10.59 10.72 -33.76
CA PRO A 69 -11.49 9.95 -32.92
C PRO A 69 -12.64 10.87 -32.46
N PRO A 70 -13.87 10.38 -32.31
CA PRO A 70 -14.96 11.17 -31.76
C PRO A 70 -14.52 11.71 -30.39
N LYS A 71 -14.72 13.00 -30.15
CA LYS A 71 -14.55 13.60 -28.82
C LYS A 71 -15.29 12.73 -27.79
N PRO A 72 -14.64 12.25 -26.70
CA PRO A 72 -15.32 11.41 -25.73
C PRO A 72 -16.59 12.13 -25.25
N ALA A 73 -17.72 11.44 -25.25
CA ALA A 73 -18.93 11.95 -24.62
C ALA A 73 -18.57 12.38 -23.19
N LYS A 74 -19.00 13.59 -22.77
CA LYS A 74 -18.76 14.06 -21.40
C LYS A 74 -19.32 13.01 -20.44
N GLY A 75 -18.45 12.31 -19.70
CA GLY A 75 -18.87 11.25 -18.77
C GLY A 75 -19.76 11.78 -17.62
N PRO A 76 -20.35 10.88 -16.81
CA PRO A 76 -21.26 11.26 -15.73
C PRO A 76 -20.61 12.16 -14.67
N THR A 77 -21.40 13.05 -14.06
CA THR A 77 -21.01 13.79 -12.86
C THR A 77 -21.92 13.40 -11.70
N LYS A 78 -21.34 13.06 -10.54
CA LYS A 78 -22.09 12.75 -9.31
C LYS A 78 -21.68 13.71 -8.19
N VAL A 79 -22.66 14.14 -7.40
CA VAL A 79 -22.46 14.90 -6.14
C VAL A 79 -22.99 14.03 -5.01
N ILE A 80 -22.13 13.71 -4.05
CA ILE A 80 -22.41 12.73 -3.01
C ILE A 80 -22.13 13.38 -1.66
N GLU A 81 -23.17 13.58 -0.88
CA GLU A 81 -23.03 14.07 0.48
C GLU A 81 -22.65 12.91 1.41
N VAL A 82 -21.49 13.05 2.06
CA VAL A 82 -20.96 12.11 3.05
C VAL A 82 -20.92 12.78 4.43
N SER A 83 -20.52 12.04 5.46
CA SER A 83 -20.60 12.50 6.84
C SER A 83 -19.76 13.75 7.08
N ASN A 84 -18.52 13.79 6.58
CA ASN A 84 -17.57 14.88 6.81
C ASN A 84 -17.28 15.79 5.59
N ALA A 85 -17.88 15.49 4.43
CA ALA A 85 -17.60 16.16 3.17
C ALA A 85 -18.79 16.15 2.19
N VAL A 86 -18.69 16.96 1.14
CA VAL A 86 -19.42 16.74 -0.11
C VAL A 86 -18.42 16.36 -1.18
N VAL A 87 -18.62 15.21 -1.80
CA VAL A 87 -17.74 14.63 -2.82
C VAL A 87 -18.34 14.87 -4.20
N VAL A 88 -17.58 15.52 -5.08
CA VAL A 88 -17.99 15.77 -6.46
C VAL A 88 -17.07 14.98 -7.38
N VAL A 89 -17.64 14.07 -8.16
CA VAL A 89 -16.93 13.26 -9.14
C VAL A 89 -17.34 13.74 -10.52
N ALA A 90 -16.39 14.20 -11.33
CA ALA A 90 -16.70 14.80 -12.62
C ALA A 90 -15.58 14.54 -13.65
N PRO A 91 -15.90 14.51 -14.96
CA PRO A 91 -14.87 14.50 -16.00
C PRO A 91 -13.91 15.67 -15.81
N LYS A 92 -12.64 15.47 -16.19
CA LYS A 92 -11.57 16.46 -16.04
C LYS A 92 -11.94 17.86 -16.55
N ASP A 93 -12.60 17.92 -17.71
CA ASP A 93 -12.97 19.18 -18.38
C ASP A 93 -14.43 19.58 -18.18
N ALA A 94 -15.16 18.95 -17.24
CA ALA A 94 -16.54 19.30 -16.97
C ALA A 94 -16.65 20.55 -16.07
N GLU A 95 -17.66 21.38 -16.31
CA GLU A 95 -18.06 22.40 -15.35
C GLU A 95 -18.55 21.73 -14.07
N LEU A 96 -18.15 22.26 -12.91
CA LEU A 96 -18.61 21.72 -11.62
C LEU A 96 -20.02 22.23 -11.33
N PRO A 97 -20.91 21.36 -10.82
CA PRO A 97 -22.17 21.81 -10.27
C PRO A 97 -21.93 22.81 -9.13
N LYS A 98 -22.84 23.78 -8.97
CA LYS A 98 -22.85 24.64 -7.77
C LYS A 98 -23.27 23.78 -6.59
N VAL A 99 -22.35 23.53 -5.68
CA VAL A 99 -22.57 22.71 -4.48
C VAL A 99 -22.41 23.58 -3.25
N GLU A 100 -23.43 23.62 -2.42
CA GLU A 100 -23.36 24.24 -1.11
C GLU A 100 -22.85 23.20 -0.10
N ALA A 101 -21.60 23.36 0.35
CA ALA A 101 -20.98 22.38 1.24
C ALA A 101 -21.51 22.46 2.69
N LYS A 102 -22.33 23.45 3.04
CA LYS A 102 -22.96 23.63 4.37
C LYS A 102 -21.99 23.44 5.55
N GLY A 103 -20.76 23.96 5.42
CA GLY A 103 -19.70 23.83 6.45
C GLY A 103 -18.91 22.51 6.42
N LYS A 104 -19.27 21.55 5.56
CA LYS A 104 -18.49 20.35 5.28
C LYS A 104 -17.34 20.66 4.30
N LYS A 105 -16.33 19.78 4.25
CA LYS A 105 -15.24 19.89 3.27
C LYS A 105 -15.77 19.62 1.86
N LEU A 106 -15.22 20.28 0.85
CA LEU A 106 -15.49 19.96 -0.55
C LEU A 106 -14.34 19.13 -1.11
N VAL A 107 -14.63 17.92 -1.58
CA VAL A 107 -13.66 17.00 -2.20
C VAL A 107 -14.02 16.83 -3.66
N ILE A 108 -13.12 17.20 -4.57
CA ILE A 108 -13.36 17.11 -6.01
C ILE A 108 -12.47 16.03 -6.61
N VAL A 109 -13.08 15.03 -7.22
CA VAL A 109 -12.42 13.95 -7.97
C VAL A 109 -12.64 14.18 -9.46
N ARG A 110 -11.56 14.52 -10.15
CA ARG A 110 -11.54 14.65 -11.61
C ARG A 110 -11.05 13.37 -12.26
N TYR A 111 -11.75 12.93 -13.30
CA TYR A 111 -11.38 11.69 -14.00
C TYR A 111 -11.32 11.85 -15.52
N GLU A 112 -10.56 10.96 -16.13
CA GLU A 112 -10.49 10.72 -17.57
C GLU A 112 -10.44 9.20 -17.78
N VAL A 113 -11.25 8.68 -18.70
CA VAL A 113 -11.35 7.23 -18.93
C VAL A 113 -10.44 6.83 -20.08
N ASP A 114 -9.50 5.92 -19.82
CA ASP A 114 -8.68 5.29 -20.86
C ASP A 114 -9.45 4.12 -21.48
N LEU A 115 -10.31 4.43 -22.45
CA LEU A 115 -11.15 3.43 -23.13
C LEU A 115 -10.30 2.35 -23.84
N ALA A 116 -9.12 2.72 -24.34
CA ALA A 116 -8.24 1.79 -25.05
C ALA A 116 -7.67 0.71 -24.11
N LYS A 117 -7.57 1.00 -22.82
CA LYS A 117 -7.12 0.04 -21.80
C LYS A 117 -8.25 -0.55 -20.95
N THR A 118 -9.50 -0.18 -21.22
CA THR A 118 -10.64 -0.69 -20.46
C THR A 118 -11.18 -1.94 -21.14
N LYS A 119 -10.98 -3.11 -20.52
CA LYS A 119 -11.50 -4.38 -21.05
C LYS A 119 -13.05 -4.35 -21.14
N PRO A 120 -13.66 -4.71 -22.27
CA PRO A 120 -15.12 -4.79 -22.39
C PRO A 120 -15.72 -5.77 -21.39
N ILE A 121 -16.92 -5.46 -20.86
CA ILE A 121 -17.61 -6.31 -19.85
C ILE A 121 -17.81 -7.74 -20.38
N GLY A 122 -18.17 -7.89 -21.66
CA GLY A 122 -18.38 -9.20 -22.28
C GLY A 122 -17.12 -10.04 -22.45
N GLU A 123 -15.93 -9.45 -22.28
CA GLU A 123 -14.63 -10.11 -22.31
C GLU A 123 -14.02 -10.25 -20.90
N SER A 124 -14.68 -9.69 -19.88
CA SER A 124 -14.23 -9.75 -18.49
C SER A 124 -14.61 -11.09 -17.84
N HIS A 125 -13.78 -11.54 -16.90
CA HIS A 125 -14.04 -12.67 -16.02
C HIS A 125 -14.36 -12.17 -14.60
N ALA A 126 -15.30 -12.82 -13.90
CA ALA A 126 -15.66 -12.48 -12.51
C ALA A 126 -14.56 -12.86 -11.52
N PHE A 127 -14.32 -12.01 -10.49
CA PHE A 127 -13.15 -12.06 -9.54
C PHE A 127 -11.77 -11.87 -10.19
N VAL A 128 -11.83 -11.94 -11.50
CA VAL A 128 -10.95 -11.75 -12.63
C VAL A 128 -10.54 -10.29 -12.93
N ASP A 129 -11.10 -9.85 -14.06
CA ASP A 129 -11.13 -8.48 -14.53
C ASP A 129 -12.23 -7.61 -13.91
N ILE A 130 -13.20 -8.20 -13.21
CA ILE A 130 -14.34 -7.46 -12.71
C ILE A 130 -14.91 -8.10 -11.45
N ASN A 131 -15.56 -7.30 -10.61
CA ASN A 131 -16.30 -7.82 -9.46
C ASN A 131 -17.33 -8.88 -9.89
N PRO A 132 -17.75 -9.79 -9.00
CA PRO A 132 -18.63 -10.90 -9.37
C PRO A 132 -20.01 -10.50 -9.92
N ALA A 133 -20.46 -9.28 -9.69
CA ALA A 133 -21.71 -8.76 -10.26
C ALA A 133 -21.52 -8.15 -11.66
N PHE A 134 -20.31 -8.17 -12.22
CA PHE A 134 -19.97 -7.46 -13.46
C PHE A 134 -20.30 -5.97 -13.41
N TYR A 135 -20.31 -5.40 -12.20
CA TYR A 135 -20.71 -4.03 -11.95
C TYR A 135 -19.66 -3.04 -12.49
N ARG A 136 -20.12 -1.97 -13.16
CA ARG A 136 -19.25 -0.92 -13.72
C ARG A 136 -19.96 0.43 -13.62
N ASP A 137 -19.36 1.34 -12.87
CA ASP A 137 -19.80 2.74 -12.76
C ASP A 137 -18.56 3.65 -12.76
N ILE A 138 -18.49 4.55 -13.74
CA ILE A 138 -17.30 5.39 -13.96
C ILE A 138 -17.00 6.28 -12.74
N CYS A 139 -18.04 6.76 -12.04
CA CYS A 139 -17.83 7.61 -10.87
C CYS A 139 -17.34 6.77 -9.67
N ALA A 140 -17.91 5.60 -9.44
CA ALA A 140 -17.45 4.66 -8.41
C ALA A 140 -15.99 4.23 -8.68
N ASP A 141 -15.66 3.89 -9.93
CA ASP A 141 -14.30 3.52 -10.34
C ASP A 141 -13.32 4.67 -10.11
N ALA A 142 -13.70 5.90 -10.48
CA ALA A 142 -12.89 7.09 -10.24
C ALA A 142 -12.65 7.34 -8.74
N LEU A 143 -13.66 7.12 -7.89
CA LEU A 143 -13.53 7.21 -6.45
C LEU A 143 -12.59 6.14 -5.90
N ILE A 144 -12.70 4.89 -6.36
CA ILE A 144 -11.81 3.78 -5.94
C ILE A 144 -10.35 4.13 -6.27
N VAL A 145 -10.10 4.62 -7.48
CA VAL A 145 -8.75 5.05 -7.90
C VAL A 145 -8.25 6.23 -7.06
N ALA A 146 -9.10 7.21 -6.77
CA ALA A 146 -8.72 8.35 -5.94
C ALA A 146 -8.42 7.94 -4.49
N ALA A 147 -9.25 7.06 -3.90
CA ALA A 147 -9.08 6.56 -2.54
C ALA A 147 -7.77 5.77 -2.38
N ARG A 148 -7.39 4.99 -3.40
CA ARG A 148 -6.11 4.26 -3.45
C ARG A 148 -4.87 5.17 -3.46
N LYS A 149 -5.02 6.42 -3.90
CA LYS A 149 -3.89 7.34 -4.13
C LYS A 149 -3.67 8.36 -3.04
N THR A 150 -4.74 8.77 -2.35
CA THR A 150 -4.62 9.78 -1.31
C THR A 150 -3.91 9.21 -0.08
N ALA A 151 -2.91 9.93 0.44
CA ALA A 151 -2.29 9.63 1.73
C ALA A 151 -3.11 10.19 2.92
N ASP A 152 -3.95 11.20 2.69
CA ASP A 152 -4.77 11.83 3.74
C ASP A 152 -5.93 10.89 4.14
N PRO A 153 -5.97 10.41 5.40
CA PRO A 153 -6.98 9.47 5.87
C PRO A 153 -8.39 10.10 5.93
N THR A 154 -8.49 11.42 6.13
CA THR A 154 -9.79 12.11 6.17
C THR A 154 -10.40 12.19 4.78
N ILE A 155 -9.58 12.46 3.75
CA ILE A 155 -10.05 12.40 2.35
C ILE A 155 -10.38 10.97 1.98
N ARG A 156 -9.51 10.00 2.34
CA ARG A 156 -9.73 8.58 2.04
C ARG A 156 -11.06 8.07 2.61
N GLU A 157 -11.36 8.43 3.86
CA GLU A 157 -12.62 8.12 4.54
C GLU A 157 -13.83 8.68 3.77
N ALA A 158 -13.79 9.96 3.38
CA ALA A 158 -14.85 10.58 2.59
C ALA A 158 -15.09 9.89 1.24
N LEU A 159 -14.01 9.48 0.56
CA LEU A 159 -14.09 8.77 -0.72
C LEU A 159 -14.68 7.37 -0.56
N TYR A 160 -14.28 6.61 0.46
CA TYR A 160 -14.86 5.29 0.73
C TYR A 160 -16.32 5.38 1.17
N GLU A 161 -16.70 6.37 1.99
CA GLU A 161 -18.11 6.58 2.33
C GLU A 161 -18.95 6.90 1.07
N ALA A 162 -18.40 7.68 0.13
CA ALA A 162 -19.06 7.94 -1.15
C ALA A 162 -19.21 6.67 -2.00
N ILE A 163 -18.18 5.81 -2.06
CA ILE A 163 -18.25 4.51 -2.74
C ILE A 163 -19.32 3.62 -2.10
N TYR A 164 -19.37 3.57 -0.76
CA TYR A 164 -20.38 2.79 -0.03
C TYR A 164 -21.80 3.28 -0.32
N LYS A 165 -22.02 4.59 -0.38
CA LYS A 165 -23.33 5.16 -0.75
C LYS A 165 -23.75 4.75 -2.16
N ILE A 166 -22.88 4.90 -3.16
CA ILE A 166 -23.17 4.45 -4.53
C ILE A 166 -23.51 2.95 -4.54
N SER A 167 -22.68 2.13 -3.91
CA SER A 167 -22.88 0.68 -3.86
C SER A 167 -24.18 0.29 -3.15
N ASN A 168 -24.54 0.97 -2.06
CA ASN A 168 -25.79 0.73 -1.34
C ASN A 168 -27.02 1.15 -2.15
N ASP A 169 -26.95 2.27 -2.87
CA ASP A 169 -28.06 2.77 -3.69
C ASP A 169 -28.29 1.89 -4.92
N GLU A 170 -27.21 1.41 -5.55
CA GLU A 170 -27.29 0.61 -6.78
C GLU A 170 -27.42 -0.90 -6.51
N ALA A 171 -27.04 -1.34 -5.29
CA ALA A 171 -27.13 -2.71 -4.81
C ALA A 171 -26.68 -3.78 -5.84
N PRO A 172 -25.43 -3.69 -6.37
CA PRO A 172 -24.98 -4.59 -7.44
C PRO A 172 -24.92 -6.06 -7.02
N ILE A 173 -24.82 -6.32 -5.70
CA ILE A 173 -24.84 -7.65 -5.12
C ILE A 173 -25.94 -7.71 -4.06
N LEU A 174 -26.84 -8.69 -4.17
CA LEU A 174 -27.82 -8.99 -3.13
C LEU A 174 -27.26 -10.02 -2.16
N TRP A 175 -27.01 -9.61 -0.92
CA TRP A 175 -26.57 -10.50 0.16
C TRP A 175 -27.75 -11.36 0.64
N LEU A 176 -27.69 -12.68 0.39
CA LEU A 176 -28.73 -13.63 0.81
C LEU A 176 -28.68 -13.95 2.31
N GLY A 177 -27.52 -13.78 2.94
CA GLY A 177 -27.32 -14.02 4.36
C GLY A 177 -25.91 -13.63 4.79
N GLN A 178 -25.77 -13.26 6.06
CA GLN A 178 -24.50 -12.98 6.70
C GLN A 178 -24.36 -13.91 7.90
N TYR A 179 -23.39 -14.82 7.86
CA TYR A 179 -23.08 -15.65 9.02
C TYR A 179 -22.54 -14.78 10.14
N LYS A 180 -23.13 -14.90 11.33
CA LYS A 180 -22.57 -14.32 12.54
C LYS A 180 -21.44 -15.22 13.02
N LEU A 181 -20.21 -14.72 12.99
CA LEU A 181 -19.08 -15.43 13.57
C LEU A 181 -19.28 -15.54 15.09
N VAL A 182 -19.41 -16.75 15.59
CA VAL A 182 -19.44 -17.03 17.05
C VAL A 182 -18.07 -17.58 17.43
N ARG A 183 -17.33 -16.83 18.26
CA ARG A 183 -16.08 -17.31 18.84
C ARG A 183 -16.39 -17.92 20.21
N VAL A 184 -16.02 -19.19 20.39
CA VAL A 184 -16.18 -19.91 21.66
C VAL A 184 -14.79 -20.17 22.22
N TYR A 185 -14.59 -19.78 23.47
CA TYR A 185 -13.36 -20.02 24.22
C TYR A 185 -13.71 -20.11 25.71
N TRP A 186 -12.78 -20.66 26.48
CA TRP A 186 -12.97 -20.80 27.92
C TRP A 186 -12.94 -19.45 28.64
N SER A 187 -13.69 -19.34 29.74
CA SER A 187 -13.75 -18.11 30.54
C SER A 187 -12.43 -17.73 31.20
N TRP A 188 -11.50 -18.68 31.28
CA TRP A 188 -10.16 -18.49 31.82
C TRP A 188 -9.12 -18.03 30.77
N LEU A 189 -9.52 -17.82 29.51
CA LEU A 189 -8.65 -17.27 28.45
C LEU A 189 -8.92 -15.78 28.26
N HIS A 190 -7.86 -14.97 28.36
CA HIS A 190 -7.92 -13.51 28.34
C HIS A 190 -7.08 -12.91 27.22
N GLY A 191 -7.19 -11.60 27.03
CA GLY A 191 -6.38 -10.84 26.07
C GLY A 191 -6.86 -10.90 24.62
N ARG A 192 -7.87 -11.73 24.31
CA ARG A 192 -8.51 -11.83 23.00
C ARG A 192 -9.00 -10.47 22.51
N TYR A 193 -8.85 -10.21 21.21
CA TYR A 193 -9.40 -9.04 20.54
C TYR A 193 -9.78 -9.39 19.09
N TYR A 194 -10.49 -8.49 18.43
CA TYR A 194 -10.87 -8.65 17.03
C TYR A 194 -10.23 -7.56 16.18
N HIS A 195 -9.56 -7.97 15.12
CA HIS A 195 -9.12 -7.08 14.05
C HIS A 195 -9.70 -7.61 12.72
N PRO A 196 -10.25 -6.74 11.86
CA PRO A 196 -10.89 -7.18 10.63
C PRO A 196 -9.93 -7.68 9.55
N THR A 197 -8.63 -7.37 9.64
CA THR A 197 -7.65 -7.72 8.59
C THR A 197 -6.39 -8.42 9.10
N LEU A 198 -6.21 -8.57 10.42
CA LEU A 198 -5.00 -9.14 11.01
C LEU A 198 -5.40 -10.25 11.97
N ALA A 199 -4.55 -11.27 12.10
CA ALA A 199 -4.71 -12.28 13.14
C ALA A 199 -4.56 -11.65 14.54
N GLU A 200 -5.13 -12.30 15.55
CA GLU A 200 -4.84 -11.90 16.92
C GLU A 200 -3.40 -12.28 17.28
N ARG A 201 -2.74 -11.42 18.05
CA ARG A 201 -1.40 -11.66 18.56
C ARG A 201 -1.43 -12.61 19.74
N TYR A 202 -0.76 -13.75 19.60
CA TYR A 202 -0.76 -14.80 20.62
C TYR A 202 0.04 -14.43 21.86
N ASP A 203 1.03 -13.54 21.74
CA ASP A 203 1.80 -13.05 22.87
C ASP A 203 1.01 -12.13 23.82
N LEU A 204 -0.18 -11.66 23.39
CA LEU A 204 -1.10 -10.89 24.23
C LEU A 204 -2.14 -11.77 24.94
N LEU A 205 -2.16 -13.08 24.64
CA LEU A 205 -3.08 -14.02 25.24
C LEU A 205 -2.48 -14.59 26.53
N TRP A 206 -3.33 -14.82 27.51
CA TRP A 206 -2.94 -15.47 28.76
C TRP A 206 -4.11 -16.20 29.37
N GLU A 207 -3.82 -17.24 30.15
CA GLU A 207 -4.83 -18.00 30.89
C GLU A 207 -4.69 -17.80 32.41
N ASP A 208 -5.79 -17.96 33.13
CA ASP A 208 -5.74 -17.98 34.60
C ASP A 208 -4.78 -19.07 35.09
N SER A 209 -4.02 -18.79 36.15
CA SER A 209 -3.00 -19.74 36.66
C SER A 209 -3.60 -21.07 37.16
N ASN A 210 -4.89 -21.07 37.49
CA ASN A 210 -5.67 -22.24 37.91
C ASN A 210 -6.43 -22.92 36.74
N ALA A 211 -6.22 -22.50 35.49
CA ALA A 211 -6.78 -23.16 34.33
C ALA A 211 -6.43 -24.66 34.32
N PRO A 212 -7.36 -25.55 33.88
CA PRO A 212 -7.13 -26.99 33.89
C PRO A 212 -5.87 -27.40 33.12
N LYS A 213 -5.14 -28.38 33.65
CA LYS A 213 -4.01 -29.01 32.96
C LYS A 213 -4.47 -30.27 32.27
N VAL A 214 -4.35 -30.34 30.95
CA VAL A 214 -4.87 -31.47 30.16
C VAL A 214 -3.82 -31.96 29.17
N PRO A 215 -3.46 -33.26 29.15
CA PRO A 215 -2.64 -33.83 28.09
C PRO A 215 -3.33 -33.66 26.73
N ILE A 216 -2.62 -33.15 25.72
CA ILE A 216 -3.21 -32.90 24.39
C ILE A 216 -3.14 -34.11 23.45
N GLY A 217 -2.55 -35.23 23.91
CA GLY A 217 -2.38 -36.45 23.11
C GLY A 217 -1.26 -36.39 22.06
N VAL A 218 -0.46 -35.31 22.06
CA VAL A 218 0.72 -35.14 21.19
C VAL A 218 1.97 -35.08 22.05
N ARG A 219 2.84 -36.10 21.95
CA ARG A 219 4.05 -36.25 22.79
C ARG A 219 3.72 -36.13 24.28
N ASP A 220 4.62 -35.52 25.04
CA ASP A 220 4.49 -35.17 26.46
C ASP A 220 3.96 -33.74 26.66
N TYR A 221 3.39 -33.12 25.62
CA TYR A 221 2.81 -31.79 25.71
C TYR A 221 1.54 -31.79 26.57
N VAL A 222 1.46 -30.80 27.45
CA VAL A 222 0.32 -30.55 28.33
C VAL A 222 -0.21 -29.16 28.04
N ASN A 223 -1.51 -29.05 27.79
CA ASN A 223 -2.17 -27.77 27.79
C ASN A 223 -2.29 -27.30 29.24
N ASP A 224 -1.50 -26.31 29.63
CA ASP A 224 -1.62 -25.59 30.89
C ASP A 224 -1.55 -24.08 30.64
N HIS A 225 -1.63 -23.25 31.68
CA HIS A 225 -1.65 -21.79 31.54
C HIS A 225 -0.41 -21.17 30.84
N ARG A 226 0.60 -21.97 30.48
CA ARG A 226 1.78 -21.55 29.70
C ARG A 226 1.71 -21.96 28.24
N THR A 227 0.68 -22.67 27.84
CA THR A 227 0.51 -23.24 26.51
C THR A 227 -0.78 -22.71 25.92
N TYR A 228 -0.71 -22.14 24.72
CA TYR A 228 -1.90 -21.79 23.95
C TYR A 228 -2.16 -22.87 22.91
N VAL A 229 -3.34 -23.48 22.94
CA VAL A 229 -3.74 -24.53 21.99
C VAL A 229 -4.91 -24.02 21.15
N MET A 230 -4.72 -24.04 19.83
CA MET A 230 -5.74 -23.65 18.86
C MET A 230 -6.08 -24.84 17.94
N VAL A 231 -7.37 -24.98 17.63
CA VAL A 231 -7.85 -25.80 16.52
C VAL A 231 -8.16 -24.87 15.35
N THR A 232 -7.58 -25.15 14.18
CA THR A 232 -7.74 -24.37 12.95
C THR A 232 -8.39 -25.21 11.85
N ILE A 233 -8.63 -24.59 10.69
CA ILE A 233 -9.38 -25.15 9.55
C ILE A 233 -8.52 -25.96 8.57
N GLY A 234 -7.19 -26.03 8.74
CA GLY A 234 -6.29 -26.74 7.83
C GLY A 234 -4.80 -26.56 8.15
N TRP A 235 -3.95 -27.05 7.24
CA TRP A 235 -2.50 -26.84 7.24
C TRP A 235 -2.14 -25.70 6.29
N PRO A 236 -1.03 -24.97 6.52
CA PRO A 236 -0.58 -23.97 5.56
C PRO A 236 -0.08 -24.67 4.28
N ASP A 237 -0.35 -24.06 3.13
CA ASP A 237 0.11 -24.58 1.83
C ASP A 237 1.63 -24.40 1.66
N THR A 238 2.21 -23.37 2.29
CA THR A 238 3.64 -23.06 2.22
C THR A 238 4.13 -22.33 3.48
N PHE A 239 5.42 -22.50 3.78
CA PHE A 239 6.15 -21.67 4.77
C PHE A 239 7.05 -20.62 4.08
N ASP A 240 6.68 -20.15 2.89
CA ASP A 240 7.28 -18.98 2.26
C ASP A 240 6.28 -17.81 2.24
N PRO A 241 6.48 -16.73 3.02
CA PRO A 241 5.53 -15.62 3.09
C PRO A 241 5.39 -14.88 1.75
N ALA A 242 6.31 -15.05 0.82
CA ALA A 242 6.23 -14.45 -0.52
C ALA A 242 5.31 -15.23 -1.49
N ALA A 243 4.92 -16.46 -1.13
CA ALA A 243 4.04 -17.33 -1.91
C ALA A 243 2.76 -17.73 -1.13
N ASP A 244 2.66 -17.35 0.13
CA ASP A 244 1.54 -17.69 0.99
C ASP A 244 0.33 -16.78 0.71
N TYR A 245 -0.80 -17.38 0.34
CA TYR A 245 -2.04 -16.69 0.02
C TYR A 245 -3.27 -17.32 0.67
N GLU A 246 -3.15 -17.68 1.95
CA GLU A 246 -4.25 -18.23 2.73
C GLU A 246 -4.26 -17.73 4.19
N THR A 247 -5.41 -17.86 4.84
CA THR A 247 -5.68 -17.17 6.12
C THR A 247 -4.88 -17.71 7.31
N PHE A 248 -4.62 -19.02 7.36
CA PHE A 248 -3.91 -19.66 8.47
C PHE A 248 -2.40 -19.40 8.40
N GLY A 249 -1.78 -19.50 7.23
CA GLY A 249 -0.40 -19.14 6.97
C GLY A 249 -0.13 -17.68 7.28
N TRP A 250 -1.01 -16.77 6.82
CA TRP A 250 -0.96 -15.35 7.20
C TRP A 250 -1.02 -15.15 8.72
N ALA A 251 -1.81 -15.94 9.44
CA ALA A 251 -1.85 -15.90 10.90
C ALA A 251 -0.54 -16.38 11.54
N ILE A 252 0.10 -17.41 10.98
CA ILE A 252 1.44 -17.85 11.42
C ILE A 252 2.44 -16.72 11.22
N TRP A 253 2.51 -16.13 10.02
CA TRP A 253 3.44 -15.04 9.72
C TRP A 253 3.20 -13.81 10.57
N HIS A 254 1.95 -13.45 10.85
CA HIS A 254 1.65 -12.33 11.74
C HIS A 254 2.15 -12.55 13.18
N ASN A 255 2.33 -13.80 13.61
CA ASN A 255 2.81 -14.13 14.94
C ASN A 255 4.32 -14.33 15.04
N ILE A 256 5.02 -14.60 13.93
CA ILE A 256 6.48 -14.88 13.93
C ILE A 256 7.30 -13.90 13.08
N GLY A 257 6.65 -13.08 12.26
CA GLY A 257 7.27 -12.09 11.40
C GLY A 257 6.65 -10.71 11.60
N ASP A 258 7.40 -9.70 11.20
CA ASP A 258 7.01 -8.29 11.36
C ASP A 258 6.81 -7.63 9.99
N THR A 259 6.02 -6.57 9.99
CA THR A 259 5.73 -5.73 8.82
C THR A 259 6.49 -4.41 8.89
N LEU A 260 6.48 -3.60 7.82
CA LEU A 260 7.01 -2.24 7.92
C LEU A 260 6.19 -1.40 8.90
N VAL A 261 4.87 -1.48 8.78
CA VAL A 261 3.91 -0.74 9.60
C VAL A 261 2.71 -1.64 9.87
N THR A 262 2.04 -1.43 11.00
CA THR A 262 0.97 -2.31 11.47
C THR A 262 -0.19 -1.52 12.07
N TYR A 263 -1.19 -2.23 12.59
CA TYR A 263 -2.26 -1.68 13.42
C TYR A 263 -2.17 -2.26 14.83
N TRP A 264 -2.51 -1.46 15.84
CA TRP A 264 -2.47 -1.92 17.23
C TRP A 264 -3.80 -2.56 17.65
N LYS A 265 -3.79 -3.88 17.86
CA LYS A 265 -4.93 -4.66 18.35
C LYS A 265 -6.19 -4.49 17.50
N ASP A 266 -7.24 -3.88 18.03
CA ASP A 266 -8.54 -3.64 17.41
C ASP A 266 -8.63 -2.26 16.73
N GLU A 267 -7.56 -1.47 16.76
CA GLU A 267 -7.41 -0.24 15.97
C GLU A 267 -7.40 -0.57 14.47
N THR A 268 -8.13 0.19 13.65
CA THR A 268 -8.21 -0.04 12.19
C THR A 268 -8.05 1.24 11.38
N ARG A 269 -7.89 2.38 12.04
CA ARG A 269 -7.80 3.72 11.46
C ARG A 269 -6.37 4.22 11.46
N GLU A 270 -5.65 4.03 12.55
CA GLU A 270 -4.29 4.55 12.72
C GLU A 270 -3.23 3.48 12.47
N VAL A 271 -2.44 3.69 11.41
CA VAL A 271 -1.23 2.92 11.14
C VAL A 271 -0.13 3.33 12.13
N VAL A 272 0.54 2.35 12.73
CA VAL A 272 1.60 2.54 13.73
C VAL A 272 2.92 1.89 13.28
N PRO A 273 4.07 2.39 13.80
CA PRO A 273 5.38 1.78 13.54
C PRO A 273 5.49 0.31 13.92
N ASP A 274 6.23 -0.43 13.09
CA ASP A 274 6.67 -1.81 13.36
C ASP A 274 8.18 -1.94 13.03
N LEU A 275 8.58 -2.63 11.94
CA LEU A 275 9.97 -2.59 11.47
C LEU A 275 10.37 -1.21 10.94
N ALA A 276 9.44 -0.43 10.40
CA ALA A 276 9.69 0.97 10.09
C ALA A 276 9.31 1.86 11.28
N VAL A 277 10.29 2.60 11.82
CA VAL A 277 10.09 3.50 12.96
C VAL A 277 9.57 4.88 12.57
N ALA A 278 9.69 5.23 11.29
CA ALA A 278 9.16 6.46 10.72
C ALA A 278 9.00 6.33 9.20
N TRP A 279 8.15 7.18 8.63
CA TRP A 279 7.98 7.28 7.18
C TRP A 279 7.70 8.71 6.73
N VAL A 280 8.05 8.99 5.49
CA VAL A 280 7.82 10.28 4.82
C VAL A 280 7.56 9.99 3.34
N TYR A 281 6.81 10.85 2.65
CA TYR A 281 6.45 10.68 1.25
C TYR A 281 6.52 12.00 0.47
N ASP A 282 6.62 11.93 -0.85
CA ASP A 282 6.54 13.12 -1.70
C ASP A 282 5.15 13.77 -1.66
N LYS A 283 5.00 15.01 -2.13
CA LYS A 283 3.71 15.74 -2.10
C LYS A 283 2.53 14.99 -2.75
N ASP A 284 2.83 14.03 -3.61
CA ASP A 284 1.87 13.28 -4.42
C ASP A 284 1.62 11.85 -3.89
N ALA A 285 2.29 11.46 -2.81
CA ALA A 285 2.27 10.12 -2.21
C ALA A 285 2.64 8.99 -3.19
N THR A 286 3.49 9.30 -4.18
CA THR A 286 4.03 8.36 -5.16
C THR A 286 5.42 7.86 -4.82
N THR A 287 6.14 8.53 -3.93
CA THR A 287 7.43 8.05 -3.43
C THR A 287 7.36 8.03 -1.92
N TRP A 288 7.61 6.86 -1.34
CA TRP A 288 7.64 6.68 0.11
C TRP A 288 9.07 6.36 0.55
N TYR A 289 9.40 6.76 1.77
CA TYR A 289 10.67 6.50 2.41
C TYR A 289 10.38 5.96 3.80
N PHE A 290 10.93 4.80 4.13
CA PHE A 290 10.79 4.16 5.43
C PHE A 290 12.13 4.13 6.15
N VAL A 291 12.12 4.54 7.43
CA VAL A 291 13.27 4.42 8.33
C VAL A 291 13.19 3.07 9.03
N ILE A 292 14.12 2.16 8.74
CA ILE A 292 14.08 0.80 9.29
C ILE A 292 14.73 0.77 10.68
N ARG A 293 14.08 0.05 11.60
CA ARG A 293 14.49 -0.15 12.99
C ARG A 293 15.84 -0.88 13.05
N GLY A 294 16.81 -0.27 13.72
CA GLY A 294 18.10 -0.91 14.04
C GLY A 294 17.99 -1.94 15.16
N GLY A 295 18.90 -2.91 15.18
CA GLY A 295 19.02 -3.91 16.25
C GLY A 295 17.99 -5.06 16.21
N VAL A 296 17.16 -5.13 15.17
CA VAL A 296 16.23 -6.25 14.97
C VAL A 296 17.00 -7.48 14.49
N LYS A 297 16.63 -8.66 14.99
CA LYS A 297 17.28 -9.93 14.62
C LYS A 297 16.24 -10.97 14.24
N ALA A 298 16.45 -11.66 13.12
CA ALA A 298 15.79 -12.91 12.81
C ALA A 298 16.44 -14.06 13.60
N TYR A 299 15.66 -15.06 13.99
CA TYR A 299 16.15 -16.26 14.67
C TYR A 299 15.96 -17.51 13.79
N ASP A 300 17.03 -18.28 13.64
CA ASP A 300 17.04 -19.59 13.01
C ASP A 300 17.11 -20.67 14.10
N PRO A 301 15.99 -21.33 14.42
CA PRO A 301 15.95 -22.33 15.48
C PRO A 301 16.62 -23.66 15.11
N TRP A 302 16.89 -23.95 13.81
CA TRP A 302 17.57 -25.18 13.41
C TRP A 302 19.06 -25.14 13.72
N HIS A 303 19.66 -23.96 13.67
CA HIS A 303 21.09 -23.74 13.89
C HIS A 303 21.39 -22.92 15.15
N ASP A 304 20.36 -22.59 15.94
CA ASP A 304 20.42 -21.73 17.12
C ASP A 304 21.21 -20.42 16.88
N LYS A 305 20.83 -19.71 15.82
CA LYS A 305 21.58 -18.54 15.34
C LYS A 305 20.68 -17.35 15.06
N THR A 306 21.18 -16.16 15.36
CA THR A 306 20.51 -14.90 15.02
C THR A 306 21.18 -14.20 13.83
N TYR A 307 20.37 -13.52 13.02
CA TYR A 307 20.79 -12.72 11.87
C TYR A 307 20.26 -11.30 12.01
N ASP A 308 21.09 -10.28 11.82
CA ASP A 308 20.64 -8.90 11.85
C ASP A 308 19.69 -8.61 10.68
N ILE A 309 18.57 -7.96 10.95
CA ILE A 309 17.64 -7.45 9.94
C ILE A 309 17.99 -5.99 9.64
N SER A 310 18.04 -5.66 8.36
CA SER A 310 18.36 -4.35 7.83
C SER A 310 17.39 -3.95 6.71
N ALA A 311 17.53 -2.74 6.16
CA ALA A 311 16.74 -2.35 4.98
C ALA A 311 17.06 -3.18 3.73
N ILE A 312 18.21 -3.87 3.69
CA ILE A 312 18.55 -4.79 2.60
C ILE A 312 17.60 -6.00 2.61
N ASP A 313 17.24 -6.51 3.79
CA ASP A 313 16.31 -7.63 3.95
C ASP A 313 14.88 -7.24 3.56
N VAL A 314 14.49 -6.00 3.86
CA VAL A 314 13.24 -5.39 3.37
C VAL A 314 13.22 -5.31 1.84
N LEU A 315 14.28 -4.73 1.24
CA LEU A 315 14.41 -4.63 -0.21
C LEU A 315 14.39 -6.01 -0.87
N PHE A 316 15.13 -6.97 -0.31
CA PHE A 316 15.16 -8.35 -0.77
C PHE A 316 13.78 -9.00 -0.73
N SER A 317 13.02 -8.82 0.35
CA SER A 317 11.69 -9.42 0.51
C SER A 317 10.71 -8.89 -0.54
N ILE A 318 10.68 -7.57 -0.76
CA ILE A 318 9.81 -6.94 -1.78
C ILE A 318 10.20 -7.36 -3.19
N TRP A 319 11.51 -7.40 -3.47
CA TRP A 319 12.03 -7.87 -4.74
C TRP A 319 11.70 -9.34 -5.00
N ARG A 320 11.82 -10.19 -3.97
CA ARG A 320 11.55 -11.62 -4.07
C ARG A 320 10.09 -11.86 -4.43
N ILE A 321 9.15 -11.20 -3.74
CA ILE A 321 7.71 -11.33 -4.06
C ILE A 321 7.45 -11.05 -5.54
N ALA A 322 7.95 -9.92 -6.06
CA ALA A 322 7.76 -9.56 -7.46
C ALA A 322 8.46 -10.51 -8.46
N ARG A 323 9.62 -11.07 -8.09
CA ARG A 323 10.42 -11.94 -8.97
C ARG A 323 9.98 -13.39 -8.97
N LEU A 324 9.38 -13.88 -7.88
CA LEU A 324 8.78 -15.21 -7.81
C LEU A 324 7.64 -15.35 -8.82
N LYS A 325 6.90 -14.25 -9.07
CA LYS A 325 5.74 -14.23 -9.97
C LYS A 325 4.67 -15.28 -9.63
N LEU A 326 4.66 -15.73 -8.37
CA LEU A 326 3.60 -16.56 -7.82
C LEU A 326 2.43 -15.65 -7.41
N ASP A 327 1.24 -16.20 -7.31
CA ASP A 327 0.15 -15.50 -6.63
C ASP A 327 0.52 -15.38 -5.14
N PRO A 328 0.38 -14.21 -4.46
CA PRO A 328 -0.27 -12.98 -4.88
C PRO A 328 0.71 -11.84 -5.21
N SER A 329 1.78 -12.10 -5.97
CA SER A 329 2.81 -11.09 -6.33
C SER A 329 2.27 -9.84 -7.03
N TRP A 330 1.05 -9.91 -7.58
CA TRP A 330 0.33 -8.75 -8.09
C TRP A 330 0.14 -7.67 -7.03
N MET A 331 -0.03 -8.02 -5.74
CA MET A 331 -0.17 -7.05 -4.64
C MET A 331 1.08 -6.18 -4.43
N ILE A 332 2.24 -6.60 -4.92
CA ILE A 332 3.45 -5.78 -4.93
C ILE A 332 3.64 -5.14 -6.30
N THR A 333 3.57 -5.93 -7.38
CA THR A 333 3.89 -5.43 -8.74
C THR A 333 2.89 -4.42 -9.29
N GLU A 334 1.71 -4.34 -8.70
CA GLU A 334 0.69 -3.33 -9.00
C GLU A 334 1.01 -1.96 -8.37
N PHE A 335 1.64 -1.94 -7.19
CA PHE A 335 1.76 -0.73 -6.38
C PHE A 335 3.21 -0.26 -6.19
N VAL A 336 4.19 -1.14 -6.40
CA VAL A 336 5.60 -0.87 -6.15
C VAL A 336 6.40 -1.09 -7.43
N ASP A 337 7.13 -0.06 -7.85
CA ASP A 337 8.19 -0.20 -8.84
C ASP A 337 9.43 -0.79 -8.17
N VAL A 338 9.45 -2.12 -8.16
CA VAL A 338 10.53 -2.89 -7.56
C VAL A 338 11.89 -2.59 -8.22
N ASN A 339 11.94 -2.22 -9.49
CA ASN A 339 13.22 -1.94 -10.16
C ASN A 339 13.79 -0.58 -9.79
N ALA A 340 12.93 0.38 -9.44
CA ALA A 340 13.37 1.69 -8.94
C ALA A 340 13.56 1.72 -7.41
N SER A 341 13.06 0.71 -6.69
CA SER A 341 13.26 0.61 -5.23
C SER A 341 14.72 0.34 -4.86
N LYS A 342 15.19 0.98 -3.78
CA LYS A 342 16.59 0.88 -3.31
C LYS A 342 16.72 1.17 -1.82
N VAL A 343 17.86 0.77 -1.26
CA VAL A 343 18.33 1.22 0.05
C VAL A 343 19.11 2.51 -0.11
N LEU A 344 18.90 3.46 0.80
CA LEU A 344 19.73 4.67 0.93
C LEU A 344 20.60 4.58 2.18
N SER A 345 21.77 5.21 2.09
CA SER A 345 22.53 5.63 3.25
C SER A 345 21.84 6.78 3.99
N GLU A 346 22.22 6.98 5.26
CA GLU A 346 21.74 8.11 6.06
C GLU A 346 22.07 9.46 5.43
N GLU A 347 23.28 9.63 4.89
CA GLU A 347 23.68 10.87 4.22
C GLU A 347 22.87 11.18 2.96
N GLU A 348 22.53 10.17 2.16
CA GLU A 348 21.67 10.34 1.00
C GLU A 348 20.26 10.73 1.40
N PHE A 349 19.72 10.10 2.44
CA PHE A 349 18.37 10.40 2.90
C PHE A 349 18.28 11.78 3.56
N GLU A 350 19.27 12.18 4.36
CA GLU A 350 19.35 13.51 4.95
C GLU A 350 19.39 14.62 3.88
N LYS A 351 20.13 14.40 2.79
CA LYS A 351 20.12 15.34 1.64
C LYS A 351 18.74 15.46 1.00
N ILE A 352 17.98 14.37 0.93
CA ILE A 352 16.62 14.38 0.40
C ILE A 352 15.69 15.14 1.35
N LEU A 353 15.76 14.88 2.66
CA LEU A 353 14.98 15.59 3.68
C LEU A 353 15.26 17.09 3.69
N ALA A 354 16.53 17.49 3.53
CA ALA A 354 16.95 18.89 3.51
C ALA A 354 16.27 19.73 2.42
N SER A 355 15.71 19.11 1.37
CA SER A 355 14.88 19.81 0.37
C SER A 355 13.64 20.47 0.99
N GLY A 356 13.09 19.90 2.07
CA GLY A 356 11.84 20.34 2.69
C GLY A 356 10.59 20.05 1.85
N GLU A 357 10.71 19.28 0.76
CA GLU A 357 9.60 18.98 -0.16
C GLU A 357 8.77 17.77 0.28
N LEU A 358 9.33 16.94 1.16
CA LEU A 358 8.66 15.73 1.65
C LEU A 358 7.68 16.03 2.78
N VAL A 359 6.68 15.16 2.91
CA VAL A 359 5.57 15.25 3.84
C VAL A 359 5.58 14.02 4.75
N ALA A 360 5.52 14.23 6.06
CA ALA A 360 5.26 13.16 7.03
C ALA A 360 3.95 13.46 7.76
N GLU A 361 3.13 12.43 7.96
CA GLU A 361 1.89 12.52 8.73
C GLU A 361 1.80 11.34 9.70
N TYR A 362 1.53 11.64 10.97
CA TYR A 362 1.35 10.64 12.01
C TYR A 362 0.47 11.19 13.13
N LYS A 363 -0.54 10.42 13.55
CA LYS A 363 -1.50 10.77 14.63
C LYS A 363 -2.08 12.19 14.49
N GLY A 364 -2.51 12.52 13.27
CA GLY A 364 -3.11 13.81 12.93
C GLY A 364 -2.14 15.00 12.85
N LYS A 365 -0.84 14.79 13.06
CA LYS A 365 0.20 15.81 12.89
C LYS A 365 0.85 15.65 11.53
N LYS A 366 0.92 16.75 10.78
CA LYS A 366 1.55 16.82 9.46
C LYS A 366 2.73 17.80 9.51
N VAL A 367 3.90 17.36 9.03
CA VAL A 367 5.14 18.15 9.02
C VAL A 367 5.90 17.97 7.71
N HIS A 368 6.79 18.91 7.42
CA HIS A 368 7.76 18.84 6.34
C HIS A 368 9.16 18.71 6.95
N PRO A 369 9.58 17.49 7.31
CA PRO A 369 10.82 17.29 8.07
C PRO A 369 12.04 17.65 7.21
N LYS A 370 12.95 18.44 7.77
CA LYS A 370 14.20 18.84 7.09
C LYS A 370 15.42 18.03 7.54
N SER A 371 15.24 17.19 8.56
CA SER A 371 16.25 16.26 9.04
C SER A 371 15.61 14.98 9.55
N LEU A 372 16.42 13.95 9.69
CA LEU A 372 15.98 12.67 10.25
C LEU A 372 15.50 12.81 11.70
N ASP A 373 16.14 13.67 12.49
CA ASP A 373 15.73 13.91 13.88
C ASP A 373 14.35 14.58 13.96
N GLU A 374 14.05 15.54 13.07
CA GLU A 374 12.71 16.13 12.97
C GLU A 374 11.66 15.08 12.58
N LEU A 375 12.01 14.20 11.63
CA LEU A 375 11.14 13.09 11.22
C LEU A 375 10.89 12.14 12.38
N LEU A 376 11.93 11.63 13.05
CA LEU A 376 11.80 10.69 14.17
C LEU A 376 11.02 11.28 15.34
N LYS A 377 11.17 12.58 15.61
CA LYS A 377 10.42 13.28 16.66
C LYS A 377 8.91 13.24 16.43
N LEU A 378 8.46 13.22 15.17
CA LEU A 378 7.04 13.07 14.84
C LEU A 378 6.49 11.71 15.33
N PHE A 379 7.26 10.64 15.14
CA PHE A 379 6.84 9.26 15.41
C PHE A 379 7.05 8.81 16.87
N GLY A 380 7.52 9.72 17.73
CA GLY A 380 7.98 9.42 19.08
C GLY A 380 9.45 9.03 19.05
N GLU A 381 10.28 9.62 19.92
CA GLU A 381 11.75 9.48 19.91
C GLU A 381 12.20 8.03 20.01
N TYR A 382 12.29 7.32 18.88
CA TYR A 382 12.94 6.03 18.79
C TYR A 382 14.45 6.27 18.93
N LYS A 383 15.02 5.89 20.07
CA LYS A 383 16.48 5.84 20.23
C LYS A 383 17.00 4.76 19.28
N ALA A 384 17.47 5.19 18.11
CA ALA A 384 18.09 4.33 17.12
C ALA A 384 19.37 3.72 17.69
N TYR A 385 19.27 2.53 18.28
CA TYR A 385 20.44 1.74 18.62
C TYR A 385 20.90 1.03 17.34
N ASN A 386 22.00 1.56 16.78
CA ASN A 386 22.84 1.00 15.75
C ASN A 386 22.18 0.61 14.41
N SER A 387 22.56 1.40 13.40
CA SER A 387 22.32 1.25 11.96
C SER A 387 20.92 1.61 11.45
N ARG A 388 20.79 2.86 10.99
CA ARG A 388 19.62 3.42 10.32
C ARG A 388 19.80 3.16 8.82
N TYR A 389 19.03 2.22 8.27
CA TYR A 389 18.98 2.00 6.83
C TYR A 389 17.61 2.41 6.32
N PHE A 390 17.57 3.07 5.18
CA PHE A 390 16.33 3.61 4.62
C PHE A 390 15.94 2.81 3.41
N TYR A 391 14.66 2.48 3.29
CA TYR A 391 14.10 1.79 2.14
C TYR A 391 13.19 2.74 1.36
N ILE A 392 13.41 2.83 0.05
CA ILE A 392 12.51 3.51 -0.89
C ILE A 392 11.75 2.44 -1.66
N PRO A 393 10.46 2.20 -1.40
CA PRO A 393 9.59 1.72 -2.45
C PRO A 393 9.31 2.91 -3.37
N ALA A 394 9.88 2.89 -4.57
CA ALA A 394 9.39 3.75 -5.62
C ALA A 394 7.95 3.30 -5.94
N ALA A 395 6.94 4.15 -5.83
CA ALA A 395 5.76 3.93 -6.65
C ALA A 395 6.13 4.52 -8.01
N GLY A 396 6.45 3.63 -8.95
CA GLY A 396 6.77 4.05 -10.31
C GLY A 396 5.62 4.88 -10.88
N ASN A 397 5.98 5.93 -11.61
CA ASN A 397 5.12 6.77 -12.42
C ASN A 397 3.83 6.07 -12.90
N GLY A 398 2.72 6.19 -12.16
CA GLY A 398 1.51 5.46 -12.50
C GLY A 398 0.33 5.69 -11.59
N THR A 399 -0.67 6.42 -12.05
CA THR A 399 -2.07 6.07 -11.79
C THR A 399 -2.29 4.59 -12.13
N PRO A 400 -3.13 3.89 -11.35
CA PRO A 400 -3.01 2.47 -11.07
C PRO A 400 -2.99 1.72 -12.38
N GLN A 401 -2.21 0.64 -12.42
CA GLN A 401 -2.60 -0.37 -13.36
C GLN A 401 -3.95 -0.88 -12.82
N VAL A 402 -5.04 -0.61 -13.53
CA VAL A 402 -6.09 -1.61 -13.51
C VAL A 402 -5.48 -2.76 -14.30
N LYS A 403 -4.68 -3.59 -13.63
CA LYS A 403 -4.71 -5.02 -13.88
C LYS A 403 -5.87 -5.53 -13.07
N SER A 404 -7.05 -5.39 -13.65
CA SER A 404 -8.09 -6.33 -13.32
C SER A 404 -7.77 -7.54 -14.20
N LEU A 405 -6.98 -8.43 -13.61
CA LEU A 405 -6.37 -9.67 -14.11
C LEU A 405 -5.91 -9.76 -15.58
#